data_AF-A0A6J8DG27-F1
#
_entry.id   AF-A0A6J8DG27-F1
#
_cell.length_a   1.000
_cell.length_b   1.000
_cell.length_c   1.000
_cell.angle_alpha   90.00
_cell.angle_beta   90.00
_cell.angle_gamma   90.00
#
_symmetry.space_group_name_H-M   'P 1'
#
loop_
_entity.id
_entity.type
_entity.pdbx_description
1 polymer ?
#
loop_
_entity_poly.entity_id
_entity_poly.type
_entity_poly.pdbx_seq_one_letter_code
_entity_poly.pdbx_strand_id
1 'polypeptide(L)'
;MTIKNHKILVVGINYTPDGCEEGWLYYNQMCYLYSEHPVDAIVAKDICSTYKDSVLASVWNDEETSFITTTLLPPFTKNLVWIGLIPKPNKDQGWIWLDGSMSDIDENGNAPKSNQDICGALNADGIIVFKECWERLPGFICKSSLAMAYIESDLFNKSVVNKEEPPTLLFERIWPPKQQDLSQYVKHIAHTKAVSHETDCAFYCSHVTGCKAFIIQCAMAWKCNQYNCDLYQPKI
;
A
#
# COMPACT_ATOMS: atom_id res chain seq x y z
N MET A 1 12.96 29.73 -36.89
CA MET A 1 13.00 28.64 -35.90
C MET A 1 11.89 28.88 -34.90
N THR A 2 10.79 28.15 -35.04
CA THR A 2 9.59 28.37 -34.23
C THR A 2 9.58 27.30 -33.15
N ILE A 3 9.80 27.72 -31.90
CA ILE A 3 9.72 26.85 -30.73
C ILE A 3 8.24 26.50 -30.56
N LYS A 4 7.89 25.25 -30.90
CA LYS A 4 6.55 24.71 -30.63
C LYS A 4 6.43 24.51 -29.12
N ASN A 5 5.61 25.32 -28.47
CA ASN A 5 5.14 25.10 -27.11
C ASN A 5 4.58 23.67 -26.99
N HIS A 6 5.35 22.78 -26.36
CA HIS A 6 4.79 21.52 -25.88
C HIS A 6 3.91 21.85 -24.68
N LYS A 7 2.59 21.79 -24.89
CA LYS A 7 1.65 21.59 -23.79
C LYS A 7 2.07 20.30 -23.09
N ILE A 8 2.65 20.44 -21.91
CA ILE A 8 2.75 19.32 -20.97
C ILE A 8 1.30 18.94 -20.67
N LEU A 9 0.89 17.78 -21.18
CA LEU A 9 -0.35 17.14 -20.79
C LEU A 9 -0.11 16.65 -19.36
N VAL A 10 -0.54 17.44 -18.37
CA VAL A 10 -0.77 16.91 -17.03
C VAL A 10 -1.97 15.99 -17.19
N VAL A 11 -1.71 14.71 -17.46
CA VAL A 11 -2.75 13.68 -17.39
C VAL A 11 -3.17 13.66 -15.92
N GLY A 12 -4.37 14.17 -15.63
CA GLY A 12 -4.93 14.12 -14.29
C GLY A 12 -5.08 12.65 -13.90
N ILE A 13 -4.45 12.25 -12.79
CA ILE A 13 -4.64 10.92 -12.22
C ILE A 13 -6.07 10.89 -11.68
N ASN A 14 -6.90 10.01 -12.22
CA ASN A 14 -8.24 9.75 -11.70
C ASN A 14 -8.15 8.72 -10.56
N TYR A 15 -9.08 8.78 -9.62
CA TYR A 15 -9.13 7.88 -8.47
C TYR A 15 -10.47 7.13 -8.40
N THR A 16 -10.43 5.90 -7.88
CA THR A 16 -11.62 5.11 -7.55
C THR A 16 -12.32 5.70 -6.31
N PRO A 17 -13.59 5.33 -6.04
CA PRO A 17 -14.27 5.72 -4.80
C PRO A 17 -13.51 5.29 -3.53
N ASP A 18 -12.71 4.23 -3.63
CA ASP A 18 -11.85 3.70 -2.56
C ASP A 18 -10.45 4.33 -2.54
N GLY A 19 -10.20 5.38 -3.34
CA GLY A 19 -9.00 6.21 -3.26
C GLY A 19 -7.76 5.65 -3.99
N CYS A 20 -7.87 4.51 -4.65
CA CYS A 20 -6.79 4.00 -5.52
C CYS A 20 -6.79 4.72 -6.86
N GLU A 21 -5.67 4.72 -7.58
CA GLU A 21 -5.63 5.24 -8.95
C GLU A 21 -6.57 4.44 -9.87
N GLU A 22 -7.12 5.07 -10.90
CA GLU A 22 -7.98 4.39 -11.87
C GLU A 22 -7.27 3.16 -12.47
N GLY A 23 -7.97 2.03 -12.50
CA GLY A 23 -7.42 0.73 -12.93
C GLY A 23 -6.82 -0.12 -11.79
N TRP A 24 -6.61 0.46 -10.61
CA TRP A 24 -6.19 -0.27 -9.41
C TRP A 24 -7.39 -0.68 -8.57
N LEU A 25 -7.31 -1.86 -7.95
CA LEU A 25 -8.33 -2.35 -7.02
C LEU A 25 -7.89 -2.15 -5.58
N TYR A 26 -8.79 -1.63 -4.77
CA TYR A 26 -8.58 -1.47 -3.33
C TYR A 26 -8.84 -2.79 -2.60
N TYR A 27 -7.93 -3.15 -1.70
CA TYR A 27 -8.15 -4.19 -0.69
C TYR A 27 -7.28 -3.93 0.54
N ASN A 28 -7.91 -3.84 1.72
CA ASN A 28 -7.23 -3.69 3.02
C ASN A 28 -6.12 -2.61 3.06
N GLN A 29 -6.47 -1.36 2.73
CA GLN A 29 -5.54 -0.21 2.71
C GLN A 29 -4.38 -0.33 1.72
N MET A 30 -4.56 -1.17 0.72
CA MET A 30 -3.61 -1.37 -0.38
C MET A 30 -4.36 -1.23 -1.70
N CYS A 31 -3.64 -0.77 -2.70
CA CYS A 31 -4.06 -0.74 -4.09
C CYS A 31 -3.28 -1.81 -4.85
N TYR A 32 -3.98 -2.60 -5.66
CA TYR A 32 -3.39 -3.66 -6.46
C TYR A 32 -3.66 -3.43 -7.94
N LEU A 33 -2.65 -3.72 -8.77
CA LEU A 33 -2.76 -3.69 -10.22
C LEU A 33 -2.25 -5.02 -10.78
N TYR A 34 -3.12 -5.74 -11.48
CA TYR A 34 -2.70 -6.83 -12.34
C TYR A 34 -2.37 -6.30 -13.73
N SER A 35 -1.18 -6.66 -14.22
CA SER A 35 -0.72 -6.31 -15.56
C SER A 35 -0.50 -7.58 -16.39
N GLU A 36 -1.27 -7.73 -17.46
CA GLU A 36 -1.09 -8.81 -18.43
C GLU A 36 -0.05 -8.40 -19.48
N HIS A 37 1.22 -8.48 -19.10
CA HIS A 37 2.34 -8.14 -19.97
C HIS A 37 3.46 -9.17 -19.80
N PRO A 38 3.75 -10.01 -20.82
CA PRO A 38 4.72 -11.09 -20.67
C PRO A 38 6.15 -10.59 -20.48
N VAL A 39 6.68 -10.62 -19.26
CA VAL A 39 8.01 -10.10 -18.91
C VAL A 39 8.71 -10.98 -17.86
N ASP A 40 10.01 -10.78 -17.71
CA ASP A 40 10.78 -11.36 -16.60
C ASP A 40 10.56 -10.61 -15.28
N ALA A 41 11.00 -11.21 -14.17
CA ALA A 41 10.74 -10.68 -12.83
C ALA A 41 11.41 -9.33 -12.58
N ILE A 42 12.56 -9.06 -13.21
CA ILE A 42 13.31 -7.81 -13.06
C ILE A 42 12.55 -6.69 -13.76
N VAL A 43 12.12 -6.92 -15.00
CA VAL A 43 11.32 -5.96 -15.75
C VAL A 43 9.97 -5.70 -15.07
N ALA A 44 9.32 -6.74 -14.53
CA ALA A 44 8.07 -6.59 -13.78
C ALA A 44 8.25 -5.68 -12.53
N LYS A 45 9.35 -5.88 -11.79
CA LYS A 45 9.72 -5.02 -10.65
C LYS A 45 9.92 -3.57 -11.08
N ASP A 46 10.64 -3.35 -12.17
CA ASP A 46 10.92 -2.01 -12.69
C ASP A 46 9.63 -1.31 -13.12
N ILE A 47 8.71 -2.03 -13.78
CA ILE A 47 7.39 -1.49 -14.14
C ILE A 47 6.60 -1.09 -12.88
N CYS A 48 6.50 -1.96 -11.88
CA CYS A 48 5.78 -1.60 -10.64
C CYS A 48 6.39 -0.37 -9.96
N SER A 49 7.72 -0.24 -10.00
CA SER A 49 8.44 0.91 -9.41
C SER A 49 8.21 2.23 -10.14
N THR A 50 7.61 2.22 -11.34
CA THR A 50 7.20 3.45 -12.04
C THR A 50 5.93 4.07 -11.46
N TYR A 51 5.13 3.29 -10.73
CA TYR A 51 3.95 3.76 -10.02
C TYR A 51 4.33 4.26 -8.63
N LYS A 52 3.54 5.21 -8.12
CA LYS A 52 3.82 5.85 -6.84
C LYS A 52 3.76 4.84 -5.69
N ASP A 53 4.86 4.81 -4.91
CA ASP A 53 5.01 3.98 -3.70
C ASP A 53 4.62 2.51 -3.92
N SER A 54 4.86 2.00 -5.14
CA SER A 54 4.46 0.67 -5.55
C SER A 54 5.65 -0.24 -5.84
N VAL A 55 5.47 -1.52 -5.55
CA VAL A 55 6.40 -2.61 -5.85
C VAL A 55 5.62 -3.85 -6.29
N LEU A 56 6.30 -4.89 -6.75
CA LEU A 56 5.66 -6.19 -6.94
C LEU A 56 5.04 -6.69 -5.63
N ALA A 57 3.85 -7.24 -5.73
CA ALA A 57 3.00 -7.52 -4.56
C ALA A 57 3.58 -8.59 -3.64
N SER A 58 3.62 -8.29 -2.35
CA SER A 58 3.62 -9.31 -1.31
C SER A 58 2.29 -10.06 -1.26
N VAL A 59 2.27 -11.28 -0.73
CA VAL A 59 1.03 -12.00 -0.37
C VAL A 59 1.14 -12.43 1.09
N TRP A 60 0.28 -11.89 1.96
CA TRP A 60 0.45 -11.97 3.42
C TRP A 60 -0.42 -13.03 4.11
N ASN A 61 -1.63 -13.29 3.63
CA ASN A 61 -2.58 -14.21 4.24
C ASN A 61 -3.58 -14.80 3.22
N ASP A 62 -4.44 -15.69 3.71
CA ASP A 62 -5.41 -16.43 2.89
C ASP A 62 -6.51 -15.49 2.35
N GLU A 63 -6.91 -14.47 3.10
CA GLU A 63 -7.91 -13.50 2.65
C GLU A 63 -7.39 -12.63 1.50
N GLU A 64 -6.14 -12.17 1.57
CA GLU A 64 -5.47 -11.45 0.49
C GLU A 64 -5.28 -12.36 -0.72
N THR A 65 -4.88 -13.62 -0.49
CA THR A 65 -4.75 -14.62 -1.56
C THR A 65 -6.09 -14.83 -2.26
N SER A 66 -7.18 -14.96 -1.52
CA SER A 66 -8.53 -15.09 -2.07
C SER A 66 -8.94 -13.85 -2.85
N PHE A 67 -8.66 -12.64 -2.36
CA PHE A 67 -8.92 -11.41 -3.11
C PHE A 67 -8.16 -11.40 -4.45
N ILE A 68 -6.87 -11.75 -4.43
CA ILE A 68 -6.05 -11.80 -5.63
C ILE A 68 -6.62 -12.77 -6.66
N THR A 69 -6.90 -14.02 -6.25
CA THR A 69 -7.29 -15.09 -7.19
C THR A 69 -8.73 -14.95 -7.70
N THR A 70 -9.64 -14.42 -6.88
CA THR A 70 -11.08 -14.36 -7.21
C THR A 70 -11.54 -13.03 -7.79
N THR A 71 -10.84 -11.94 -7.46
CA THR A 71 -11.30 -10.58 -7.77
C THR A 71 -10.30 -9.83 -8.66
N LEU A 72 -9.01 -9.88 -8.34
CA LEU A 72 -7.99 -9.13 -9.07
C LEU A 72 -7.62 -9.79 -10.40
N LEU A 73 -7.38 -11.10 -10.37
CA LEU A 73 -6.98 -11.84 -11.56
C LEU A 73 -8.18 -12.10 -12.49
N PRO A 74 -7.99 -12.04 -13.82
CA PRO A 74 -9.05 -12.37 -14.76
C PRO A 74 -9.57 -13.80 -14.54
N PRO A 75 -10.88 -14.02 -14.70
CA PRO A 75 -11.46 -15.35 -14.57
C PRO A 75 -10.81 -16.32 -15.57
N PHE A 76 -10.58 -17.56 -15.12
CA PHE A 76 -9.91 -18.61 -15.89
C PHE A 76 -8.45 -18.30 -16.27
N THR A 77 -7.80 -17.34 -15.62
CA THR A 77 -6.35 -17.25 -15.73
C THR A 77 -5.75 -18.60 -15.33
N LYS A 78 -5.04 -19.24 -16.25
CA LYS A 78 -4.19 -20.40 -15.93
C LYS A 78 -2.73 -19.98 -15.79
N ASN A 79 -2.50 -18.67 -15.84
CA ASN A 79 -1.19 -18.09 -15.98
C ASN A 79 -0.56 -17.92 -14.60
N LEU A 80 0.75 -18.14 -14.55
CA LEU A 80 1.56 -17.74 -13.43
C LEU A 80 1.78 -16.23 -13.52
N VAL A 81 1.74 -15.54 -12.39
CA VAL A 81 1.98 -14.10 -12.33
C VAL A 81 3.14 -13.81 -11.40
N TRP A 82 4.03 -12.89 -11.79
CA TRP A 82 5.10 -12.46 -10.90
C TRP A 82 4.53 -11.72 -9.68
N ILE A 83 5.12 -12.05 -8.53
CA ILE A 83 4.89 -11.40 -7.24
C ILE A 83 6.24 -10.98 -6.66
N GLY A 84 6.22 -10.20 -5.58
CA GLY A 84 7.40 -9.55 -5.03
C GLY A 84 8.31 -10.43 -4.17
N LEU A 85 8.25 -11.75 -4.32
CA LEU A 85 9.04 -12.69 -3.52
C LEU A 85 10.39 -12.96 -4.17
N ILE A 86 11.48 -12.57 -3.51
CA ILE A 86 12.83 -12.72 -4.03
C ILE A 86 13.75 -13.41 -3.00
N PRO A 87 14.84 -14.04 -3.45
CA PRO A 87 15.86 -14.57 -2.55
C PRO A 87 16.52 -13.45 -1.73
N LYS A 88 16.83 -13.72 -0.45
CA LYS A 88 17.68 -12.81 0.35
C LYS A 88 19.06 -12.63 -0.30
N PRO A 89 19.72 -11.47 -0.09
CA PRO A 89 21.09 -11.25 -0.60
C PRO A 89 22.07 -12.35 -0.21
N ASN A 90 21.96 -12.86 1.02
CA ASN A 90 22.60 -14.09 1.43
C ASN A 90 21.68 -15.25 1.05
N LYS A 91 21.89 -15.81 -0.15
CA LYS A 91 21.04 -16.82 -0.79
C LYS A 91 20.73 -18.07 0.05
N ASP A 92 21.49 -18.35 1.10
CA ASP A 92 21.22 -19.46 2.04
C ASP A 92 20.27 -19.09 3.20
N GLN A 93 19.73 -17.87 3.24
CA GLN A 93 18.97 -17.33 4.39
C GLN A 93 17.45 -17.17 4.13
N GLY A 94 16.95 -17.76 3.04
CA GLY A 94 15.52 -17.79 2.69
C GLY A 94 15.10 -16.65 1.77
N TRP A 95 13.87 -16.19 1.96
CA TRP A 95 13.15 -15.28 1.06
C TRP A 95 12.85 -13.94 1.72
N ILE A 96 12.57 -12.92 0.91
CA ILE A 96 12.04 -11.62 1.36
C ILE A 96 11.01 -11.11 0.36
N TRP A 97 10.10 -10.28 0.86
CA TRP A 97 9.22 -9.49 0.01
C TRP A 97 9.90 -8.17 -0.37
N LEU A 98 9.69 -7.73 -1.61
CA LEU A 98 10.25 -6.49 -2.16
C LEU A 98 9.74 -5.22 -1.45
N ASP A 99 8.60 -5.32 -0.77
CA ASP A 99 8.04 -4.24 0.04
C ASP A 99 8.65 -4.13 1.45
N GLY A 100 9.60 -5.02 1.78
CA GLY A 100 10.25 -5.08 3.08
C GLY A 100 9.44 -5.77 4.18
N SER A 101 8.26 -6.32 3.87
CA SER A 101 7.50 -7.13 4.82
C SER A 101 8.21 -8.46 5.12
N MET A 102 7.97 -8.99 6.32
CA MET A 102 8.51 -10.30 6.70
C MET A 102 7.89 -11.39 5.85
N SER A 103 8.71 -12.29 5.30
CA SER A 103 8.24 -13.49 4.63
C SER A 103 8.25 -14.68 5.59
N ASP A 104 7.11 -15.33 5.74
CA ASP A 104 7.00 -16.62 6.45
C ASP A 104 7.31 -17.79 5.49
N ILE A 105 7.65 -17.47 4.24
CA ILE A 105 8.07 -18.44 3.24
C ILE A 105 9.38 -19.05 3.71
N ASP A 106 9.37 -20.37 3.85
CA ASP A 106 10.43 -21.24 4.36
C ASP A 106 10.42 -21.53 5.87
N GLU A 107 9.43 -21.05 6.65
CA GLU A 107 9.28 -21.48 8.05
C GLU A 107 8.92 -22.99 8.19
N ASN A 108 8.37 -23.59 7.13
CA ASN A 108 7.97 -24.99 7.06
C ASN A 108 8.77 -25.85 6.04
N GLY A 109 9.85 -25.31 5.44
CA GLY A 109 10.78 -26.08 4.60
C GLY A 109 10.30 -26.50 3.19
N ASN A 110 9.24 -25.89 2.66
CA ASN A 110 8.70 -26.21 1.32
C ASN A 110 9.29 -25.33 0.20
N ALA A 111 10.03 -24.27 0.54
CA ALA A 111 10.63 -23.39 -0.45
C ALA A 111 12.00 -23.95 -0.90
N PRO A 112 12.37 -23.83 -2.18
CA PRO A 112 13.69 -24.22 -2.65
C PRO A 112 14.76 -23.36 -1.96
N LYS A 113 15.92 -23.97 -1.70
CA LYS A 113 17.09 -23.24 -1.19
C LYS A 113 17.47 -22.17 -2.22
N SER A 114 17.67 -20.94 -1.76
CA SER A 114 17.74 -19.73 -2.59
C SER A 114 19.08 -19.57 -3.36
N ASN A 115 19.91 -20.62 -3.42
CA ASN A 115 21.16 -20.67 -4.18
C ASN A 115 20.97 -20.64 -5.72
N GLN A 116 19.73 -20.60 -6.20
CA GLN A 116 19.35 -20.46 -7.61
C GLN A 116 18.80 -19.05 -7.88
N ASP A 117 18.91 -18.58 -9.13
CA ASP A 117 18.36 -17.30 -9.58
C ASP A 117 16.85 -17.43 -9.88
N ILE A 118 16.11 -17.86 -8.86
CA ILE A 118 14.68 -18.12 -8.90
C ILE A 118 13.89 -17.04 -8.14
N CYS A 119 12.72 -16.72 -8.66
CA CYS A 119 11.80 -15.72 -8.16
C CYS A 119 10.44 -16.37 -7.87
N GLY A 120 9.69 -15.81 -6.91
CA GLY A 120 8.35 -16.31 -6.62
C GLY A 120 7.31 -15.79 -7.60
N ALA A 121 6.40 -16.67 -7.99
CA ALA A 121 5.22 -16.38 -8.77
C ALA A 121 3.99 -16.97 -8.07
N LEU A 122 2.82 -16.42 -8.33
CA LEU A 122 1.54 -16.96 -7.85
C LEU A 122 0.83 -17.68 -8.99
N ASN A 123 0.26 -18.86 -8.72
CA ASN A 123 -0.65 -19.50 -9.67
C ASN A 123 -2.11 -19.06 -9.42
N ALA A 124 -3.01 -19.51 -10.28
CA ALA A 124 -4.44 -19.18 -10.21
C ALA A 124 -5.14 -19.71 -8.95
N ASP A 125 -4.59 -20.75 -8.31
CA ASP A 125 -5.11 -21.34 -7.08
C ASP A 125 -4.59 -20.62 -5.82
N GLY A 126 -3.74 -19.60 -5.98
CA GLY A 126 -3.15 -18.85 -4.86
C GLY A 126 -1.91 -19.53 -4.26
N ILE A 127 -1.34 -20.51 -4.94
CA ILE A 127 -0.13 -21.21 -4.51
C ILE A 127 1.09 -20.49 -5.05
N ILE A 128 2.03 -20.19 -4.15
CA ILE A 128 3.34 -19.65 -4.52
C ILE A 128 4.18 -20.76 -5.16
N VAL A 129 4.69 -20.49 -6.35
CA VAL A 129 5.62 -21.34 -7.09
C VAL A 129 6.90 -20.58 -7.39
N PHE A 130 7.99 -21.31 -7.65
CA PHE A 130 9.30 -20.72 -7.91
C PHE A 130 9.69 -20.97 -9.36
N LYS A 131 10.14 -19.91 -10.04
CA LYS A 131 10.52 -19.90 -11.46
C LYS A 131 11.83 -19.18 -11.65
N GLU A 132 12.57 -19.50 -12.70
CA GLU A 132 13.80 -18.76 -12.98
C GLU A 132 13.46 -17.30 -13.23
N CYS A 133 14.18 -16.36 -12.62
CA CYS A 133 13.80 -14.95 -12.64
C CYS A 133 13.79 -14.36 -14.06
N TRP A 134 14.47 -14.97 -15.02
CA TRP A 134 14.50 -14.57 -16.45
C TRP A 134 13.38 -15.20 -17.29
N GLU A 135 12.57 -16.11 -16.73
CA GLU A 135 11.39 -16.62 -17.43
C GLU A 135 10.41 -15.48 -17.72
N ARG A 136 9.74 -15.52 -18.88
CA ARG A 136 8.73 -14.52 -19.22
C ARG A 136 7.35 -15.05 -18.83
N LEU A 137 6.86 -14.64 -17.66
CA LEU A 137 5.51 -15.01 -17.23
C LEU A 137 4.46 -14.08 -17.83
N PRO A 138 3.22 -14.54 -18.09
CA PRO A 138 2.20 -13.76 -18.80
C PRO A 138 1.77 -12.46 -18.12
N GLY A 139 1.96 -12.32 -16.81
CA GLY A 139 1.62 -11.10 -16.10
C GLY A 139 2.30 -10.98 -14.74
N PHE A 140 1.97 -9.91 -14.04
CA PHE A 140 2.52 -9.59 -12.73
C PHE A 140 1.55 -8.72 -11.92
N ILE A 141 1.74 -8.68 -10.60
CA ILE A 141 0.90 -7.89 -9.70
C ILE A 141 1.75 -6.83 -9.01
N CYS A 142 1.36 -5.57 -9.15
CA CYS A 142 1.88 -4.47 -8.35
C CYS A 142 0.98 -4.21 -7.14
N LYS A 143 1.58 -3.78 -6.03
CA LYS A 143 0.90 -3.39 -4.78
C LYS A 143 1.44 -2.03 -4.33
N SER A 144 0.58 -1.17 -3.85
CA SER A 144 0.93 0.14 -3.29
C SER A 144 0.11 0.38 -2.02
N SER A 145 0.71 1.06 -1.04
CA SER A 145 0.03 1.39 0.20
C SER A 145 -0.85 2.62 0.03
N LEU A 146 -2.13 2.51 0.40
CA LEU A 146 -3.04 3.65 0.43
C LEU A 146 -2.97 4.31 1.81
N ALA A 147 -2.19 5.39 1.92
CA ALA A 147 -2.25 6.26 3.09
C ALA A 147 -3.65 6.87 3.20
N MET A 148 -4.22 6.93 4.41
CA MET A 148 -5.52 7.55 4.65
C MET A 148 -5.35 8.76 5.55
N ALA A 149 -5.85 9.91 5.11
CA ALA A 149 -5.75 11.16 5.85
C ALA A 149 -7.08 11.52 6.50
N TYR A 150 -7.01 12.06 7.72
CA TYR A 150 -8.15 12.45 8.53
C TYR A 150 -7.94 13.85 9.09
N ILE A 151 -8.96 14.70 9.04
CA ILE A 151 -8.92 16.06 9.62
C ILE A 151 -10.09 16.26 10.56
N GLU A 152 -9.86 16.97 11.66
CA GLU A 152 -10.91 17.38 12.59
C GLU A 152 -11.97 18.24 11.89
N SER A 153 -13.24 17.86 12.06
CA SER A 153 -14.39 18.57 11.53
C SER A 153 -14.78 19.76 12.41
N ASP A 154 -15.13 20.88 11.78
CA ASP A 154 -15.64 22.06 12.47
C ASP A 154 -17.06 21.88 13.05
N LEU A 155 -17.74 20.78 12.71
CA LEU A 155 -19.13 20.51 13.12
C LEU A 155 -19.29 20.35 14.63
N PHE A 156 -18.36 19.68 15.30
CA PHE A 156 -18.44 19.39 16.75
C PHE A 156 -17.73 20.43 17.62
N ASN A 157 -16.94 21.31 17.01
CA ASN A 157 -16.31 22.43 17.71
C ASN A 157 -17.35 23.41 18.32
N LYS A 158 -18.64 23.28 17.98
CA LYS A 158 -19.75 24.14 18.43
C LYS A 158 -20.79 23.45 19.31
N SER A 159 -20.78 22.12 19.46
CA SER A 159 -21.82 21.40 20.23
C SER A 159 -21.36 21.10 21.66
N VAL A 160 -21.96 21.84 22.60
CA VAL A 160 -22.04 21.59 24.05
C VAL A 160 -20.73 21.19 24.73
N VAL A 161 -20.02 22.20 25.24
CA VAL A 161 -18.94 22.00 26.23
C VAL A 161 -19.59 21.57 27.56
N ASN A 162 -19.88 20.28 27.70
CA ASN A 162 -20.17 19.72 29.01
C ASN A 162 -18.81 19.44 29.67
N LYS A 163 -18.45 20.21 30.71
CA LYS A 163 -17.10 20.18 31.32
C LYS A 163 -16.72 18.83 31.96
N GLU A 164 -17.67 17.91 32.08
CA GLU A 164 -17.51 16.59 32.70
C GLU A 164 -17.20 15.48 31.69
N GLU A 165 -17.42 15.70 30.39
CA GLU A 165 -17.13 14.71 29.35
C GLU A 165 -15.90 15.12 28.51
N PRO A 166 -15.07 14.16 28.07
CA PRO A 166 -14.00 14.47 27.13
C PRO A 166 -14.59 15.07 25.85
N PRO A 167 -13.93 16.07 25.23
CA PRO A 167 -14.44 16.70 24.02
C PRO A 167 -14.62 15.65 22.92
N THR A 168 -15.83 15.61 22.34
CA THR A 168 -16.10 14.77 21.18
C THR A 168 -15.45 15.39 19.95
N LEU A 169 -14.39 14.75 19.46
CA LEU A 169 -13.74 15.13 18.20
C LEU A 169 -14.29 14.23 17.08
N LEU A 170 -14.76 14.84 16.00
CA LEU A 170 -15.05 14.14 14.76
C LEU A 170 -13.89 14.35 13.80
N PHE A 171 -13.39 13.27 13.22
CA PHE A 171 -12.45 13.33 12.12
C PHE A 171 -13.10 12.87 10.82
N GLU A 172 -12.93 13.64 9.76
CA GLU A 172 -13.41 13.34 8.41
C GLU A 172 -12.28 12.78 7.56
N ARG A 173 -12.56 11.70 6.83
CA ARG A 173 -11.62 11.11 5.87
C ARG A 173 -11.48 12.01 4.65
N ILE A 174 -10.24 12.25 4.24
CA ILE A 174 -9.91 12.96 3.01
C ILE A 174 -9.44 11.96 1.96
N TRP A 175 -10.13 11.98 0.83
CA TRP A 175 -9.84 11.15 -0.32
C TRP A 175 -8.88 11.85 -1.30
N PRO A 176 -8.04 11.10 -2.04
CA PRO A 176 -7.34 11.64 -3.20
C PRO A 176 -8.30 12.29 -4.22
N PRO A 177 -7.86 13.31 -4.99
CA PRO A 177 -6.51 13.90 -4.98
C PRO A 177 -6.28 14.91 -3.84
N LYS A 178 -7.33 15.37 -3.13
CA LYS A 178 -7.22 16.41 -2.09
C LYS A 178 -6.24 16.07 -0.98
N GLN A 179 -6.06 14.78 -0.71
CA GLN A 179 -5.07 14.29 0.24
C GLN A 179 -3.63 14.73 -0.11
N GLN A 180 -3.29 14.85 -1.40
CA GLN A 180 -1.94 15.19 -1.85
C GLN A 180 -1.57 16.64 -1.49
N ASP A 181 -2.57 17.52 -1.44
CA ASP A 181 -2.39 18.93 -1.12
C ASP A 181 -2.28 19.18 0.39
N LEU A 182 -2.57 18.18 1.25
CA LEU A 182 -2.58 18.36 2.70
C LEU A 182 -1.26 18.86 3.24
N SER A 183 -0.14 18.39 2.68
CA SER A 183 1.20 18.85 3.03
C SER A 183 1.39 20.37 2.90
N GLN A 184 0.55 21.07 2.13
CA GLN A 184 0.55 22.52 2.01
C GLN A 184 -0.10 23.20 3.22
N TYR A 185 -1.15 22.61 3.81
CA TYR A 185 -1.98 23.18 4.87
C TYR A 185 -1.60 22.73 6.27
N VAL A 186 -0.97 21.57 6.40
CA VAL A 186 -0.61 21.00 7.71
C VAL A 186 0.90 20.78 7.84
N LYS A 187 1.41 20.84 9.07
CA LYS A 187 2.79 20.50 9.42
C LYS A 187 2.83 19.30 10.35
N HIS A 188 3.73 18.36 10.06
CA HIS A 188 3.98 17.19 10.89
C HIS A 188 4.46 17.62 12.28
N ILE A 189 3.98 16.95 13.33
CA ILE A 189 4.36 17.25 14.72
C ILE A 189 4.86 16.04 15.49
N ALA A 190 4.34 14.85 15.21
CA ALA A 190 4.71 13.65 15.93
C ALA A 190 4.36 12.41 15.13
N HIS A 191 5.20 11.39 15.29
CA HIS A 191 4.90 10.02 14.91
C HIS A 191 4.48 9.26 16.18
N THR A 192 3.40 8.49 16.13
CA THR A 192 2.99 7.67 17.28
C THR A 192 3.75 6.35 17.29
N LYS A 193 3.63 5.59 18.38
CA LYS A 193 3.93 4.15 18.29
C LYS A 193 2.95 3.49 17.33
N ALA A 194 3.33 2.34 16.78
CA ALA A 194 2.45 1.55 15.95
C ALA A 194 1.15 1.22 16.69
N VAL A 195 0.02 1.38 16.01
CA VAL A 195 -1.33 1.18 16.56
C VAL A 195 -2.06 0.06 15.84
N SER A 196 -3.19 -0.41 16.37
CA SER A 196 -3.97 -1.49 15.76
C SER A 196 -5.25 -1.00 15.08
N HIS A 197 -5.71 0.22 15.40
CA HIS A 197 -6.93 0.78 14.82
C HIS A 197 -6.78 2.27 14.51
N GLU A 198 -7.54 2.76 13.52
CA GLU A 198 -7.62 4.19 13.17
C GLU A 198 -8.05 5.07 14.35
N THR A 199 -8.93 4.54 15.21
CA THR A 199 -9.41 5.20 16.43
C THR A 199 -8.28 5.47 17.42
N ASP A 200 -7.21 4.67 17.41
CA ASP A 200 -6.04 4.89 18.25
C ASP A 200 -5.29 6.14 17.79
N CYS A 201 -5.11 6.35 16.48
CA CYS A 201 -4.50 7.58 15.95
C CYS A 201 -5.32 8.81 16.33
N ALA A 202 -6.66 8.72 16.23
CA ALA A 202 -7.56 9.80 16.63
C ALA A 202 -7.45 10.11 18.14
N PHE A 203 -7.36 9.07 18.98
CA PHE A 203 -7.11 9.22 20.41
C PHE A 203 -5.78 9.89 20.71
N TYR A 204 -4.69 9.51 20.04
CA TYR A 204 -3.41 10.19 20.20
C TYR A 204 -3.48 11.65 19.77
N CYS A 205 -4.12 11.94 18.64
CA CYS A 205 -4.29 13.31 18.17
C CYS A 205 -5.05 14.17 19.19
N SER A 206 -6.10 13.65 19.83
CA SER A 206 -6.89 14.40 20.82
C SER A 206 -6.09 14.79 22.09
N HIS A 207 -4.99 14.09 22.37
CA HIS A 207 -4.12 14.34 23.53
C HIS A 207 -2.85 15.11 23.17
N VAL A 208 -2.60 15.39 21.89
CA VAL A 208 -1.44 16.16 21.44
C VAL A 208 -1.89 17.60 21.15
N THR A 209 -1.32 18.55 21.90
CA THR A 209 -1.66 19.97 21.76
C THR A 209 -1.46 20.45 20.32
N GLY A 210 -2.53 21.00 19.73
CA GLY A 210 -2.53 21.54 18.38
C GLY A 210 -2.76 20.52 17.27
N CYS A 211 -2.83 19.22 17.57
CA CYS A 211 -3.16 18.22 16.56
C CYS A 211 -4.58 18.45 16.03
N LYS A 212 -4.71 18.52 14.71
CA LYS A 212 -6.00 18.68 14.00
C LYS A 212 -6.15 17.71 12.83
N ALA A 213 -5.11 16.93 12.53
CA ALA A 213 -5.14 15.97 11.45
C ALA A 213 -4.17 14.82 11.74
N PHE A 214 -4.42 13.66 11.15
CA PHE A 214 -3.48 12.56 11.15
C PHE A 214 -3.52 11.81 9.82
N ILE A 215 -2.39 11.19 9.47
CA ILE A 215 -2.30 10.26 8.34
C ILE A 215 -1.99 8.89 8.93
N ILE A 216 -2.80 7.91 8.55
CA ILE A 216 -2.58 6.51 8.88
C ILE A 216 -2.07 5.78 7.64
N GLN A 217 -1.08 4.94 7.84
CA GLN A 217 -0.54 4.07 6.81
C GLN A 217 -0.32 2.67 7.36
N CYS A 218 -0.70 1.68 6.56
CA CYS A 218 -0.41 0.28 6.83
C CYS A 218 1.09 0.05 7.07
N ALA A 219 1.44 -0.55 8.22
CA ALA A 219 2.82 -0.91 8.49
C ALA A 219 3.15 -2.25 7.80
N MET A 220 3.82 -2.18 6.65
CA MET A 220 4.14 -3.36 5.82
C MET A 220 4.98 -4.39 6.58
N ALA A 221 5.89 -3.95 7.46
CA ALA A 221 6.66 -4.81 8.34
C ALA A 221 5.78 -5.75 9.22
N TRP A 222 4.53 -5.36 9.48
CA TRP A 222 3.55 -6.11 10.28
C TRP A 222 2.39 -6.66 9.43
N LYS A 223 2.55 -6.73 8.10
CA LYS A 223 1.53 -7.26 7.18
C LYS A 223 0.15 -6.60 7.36
N CYS A 224 0.14 -5.30 7.65
CA CYS A 224 -1.08 -4.54 7.95
C CYS A 224 -1.84 -4.91 9.23
N ASN A 225 -1.27 -5.69 10.13
CA ASN A 225 -1.85 -5.87 11.46
C ASN A 225 -1.60 -4.66 12.39
N GLN A 226 -0.69 -3.78 11.99
CA GLN A 226 -0.42 -2.52 12.67
C GLN A 226 -0.34 -1.37 11.67
N TYR A 227 -0.50 -0.16 12.20
CA TYR A 227 -0.48 1.07 11.45
C TYR A 227 0.51 2.06 12.02
N ASN A 228 1.13 2.81 11.11
CA ASN A 228 1.90 4.00 11.40
C ASN A 228 0.93 5.19 11.43
N CYS A 229 0.97 6.00 12.49
CA CYS A 229 0.23 7.26 12.54
C CYS A 229 1.19 8.45 12.59
N ASP A 230 1.03 9.35 11.65
CA ASP A 230 1.67 10.66 11.67
C ASP A 230 0.63 11.72 12.04
N LEU A 231 0.95 12.54 13.03
CA LEU A 231 0.09 13.59 13.56
C LEU A 231 0.50 14.94 13.00
N TYR A 232 -0.49 15.79 12.75
CA TYR A 232 -0.33 17.07 12.09
C TYR A 232 -1.15 18.17 12.76
N GLN A 233 -0.62 19.39 12.69
CA GLN A 233 -1.34 20.62 13.06
C GLN A 233 -1.43 21.57 11.85
N PRO A 234 -2.38 22.51 11.81
CA PRO A 234 -2.46 23.50 10.74
C PRO A 234 -1.20 24.37 10.69
N LYS A 235 -0.79 24.77 9.48
CA LYS A 235 0.18 25.86 9.30
C LYS A 235 -0.52 27.19 9.60
N ILE A 236 0.23 28.09 10.22
CA ILE A 236 -0.18 29.47 10.53
C ILE A 236 0.29 30.37 9.38
#